data_AF-A0A938AE47-F1
#
_entry.id   AF-A0A938AE47-F1
#
_cell.length_a   1.000
_cell.length_b   1.000
_cell.length_c   1.000
_cell.angle_alpha   90.00
_cell.angle_beta   90.00
_cell.angle_gamma   90.00
#
_symmetry.space_group_name_H-M   'P 1'
#
loop_
_entity.id
_entity.type
_entity.pdbx_description
1 polymer ?
#
loop_
_entity_poly.entity_id
_entity_poly.type
_entity_poly.pdbx_seq_one_letter_code
_entity_poly.pdbx_strand_id
1 'polypeptide(L)'
;MSRSATVALIVAGVVVVAWIPSFIATAYAEEPASGYLANPAEGWGFLWEAVTASRNPRLGTSDAAMQHAAQVWAGAPAVAGDVSLKAIPDEWTVPVPPGGVAPAAERSEARPEDELNWVVSGRVMGGPEQVIGLLDYRSGRVEWDIRPLAGAPR
;
A
#
# COMPACT_ATOMS: atom_id res chain seq x y z
N MET A 1 -18.07 -21.58 -35.64
CA MET A 1 -17.56 -20.24 -35.27
C MET A 1 -16.62 -19.79 -36.37
N SER A 2 -16.87 -18.66 -37.03
CA SER A 2 -16.03 -18.19 -38.14
C SER A 2 -14.68 -17.70 -37.61
N ARG A 3 -13.60 -17.85 -38.39
CA ARG A 3 -12.25 -17.39 -38.01
C ARG A 3 -12.26 -15.92 -37.55
N SER A 4 -13.12 -15.09 -38.13
CA SER A 4 -13.32 -13.69 -37.77
C SER A 4 -13.87 -13.49 -36.34
N ALA A 5 -14.78 -14.35 -35.89
CA ALA A 5 -15.33 -14.28 -34.53
C ALA A 5 -14.30 -14.71 -33.46
N THR A 6 -13.46 -15.69 -33.77
CA THR A 6 -12.36 -16.13 -32.90
C THR A 6 -11.28 -15.04 -32.78
N VAL A 7 -10.92 -14.40 -33.89
CA VAL A 7 -9.95 -13.29 -33.88
C VAL A 7 -10.49 -12.09 -33.11
N ALA A 8 -11.78 -11.73 -33.26
CA ALA A 8 -12.38 -10.63 -32.52
C ALA A 8 -12.40 -10.87 -30.99
N LEU A 9 -12.66 -12.11 -30.56
CA LEU A 9 -12.61 -12.50 -29.15
C LEU A 9 -11.19 -12.46 -28.57
N ILE A 10 -10.20 -12.89 -29.34
CA ILE A 10 -8.79 -12.82 -28.93
C ILE A 10 -8.35 -11.36 -28.81
N VAL A 11 -8.69 -10.52 -29.78
CA VAL A 11 -8.35 -9.09 -29.75
C VAL A 11 -9.05 -8.37 -28.60
N ALA A 12 -10.35 -8.63 -28.37
CA ALA A 12 -11.07 -8.07 -27.24
C ALA A 12 -10.48 -8.55 -25.89
N GLY A 13 -10.12 -9.83 -25.77
CA GLY A 13 -9.45 -10.36 -24.59
C GLY A 13 -8.08 -9.72 -24.34
N VAL A 14 -7.28 -9.52 -25.40
CA VAL A 14 -5.96 -8.85 -25.31
C VAL A 14 -6.12 -7.38 -24.91
N VAL A 15 -7.15 -6.68 -25.42
CA VAL A 15 -7.43 -5.28 -25.06
C VAL A 15 -7.88 -5.17 -23.59
N VAL A 16 -8.71 -6.09 -23.10
CA VAL A 16 -9.13 -6.12 -21.70
C VAL A 16 -7.93 -6.42 -20.78
N VAL A 17 -7.11 -7.42 -21.10
CA VAL A 17 -5.91 -7.77 -20.33
C VAL A 17 -4.88 -6.65 -20.32
N ALA A 18 -4.75 -5.90 -21.42
CA ALA A 18 -3.83 -4.77 -21.52
C ALA A 18 -4.22 -3.57 -20.62
N TRP A 19 -5.49 -3.45 -20.22
CA TRP A 19 -6.00 -2.34 -19.40
C TRP A 19 -6.17 -2.67 -17.91
N ILE A 20 -6.15 -3.96 -17.54
CA ILE A 20 -6.19 -4.40 -16.12
C ILE A 20 -5.09 -3.73 -15.28
N PRO A 21 -3.82 -3.61 -15.75
CA PRO A 21 -2.76 -2.91 -15.01
C PRO A 21 -3.06 -1.45 -14.67
N SER A 22 -3.66 -0.69 -15.60
CA SER A 22 -4.01 0.71 -15.38
C SER A 22 -5.14 0.87 -14.37
N PHE A 23 -6.12 -0.06 -14.37
CA PHE A 23 -7.14 -0.12 -13.32
C PHE A 23 -6.55 -0.50 -11.96
N ILE A 24 -5.55 -1.37 -11.93
CA ILE A 24 -4.80 -1.70 -10.70
C ILE A 24 -4.03 -0.47 -10.23
N ALA A 25 -3.28 0.25 -11.06
CA ALA A 25 -2.56 1.46 -10.64
C ALA A 25 -3.47 2.49 -9.95
N THR A 26 -4.70 2.70 -10.44
CA THR A 26 -5.66 3.62 -9.81
C THR A 26 -6.20 3.16 -8.46
N ALA A 27 -6.11 1.86 -8.13
CA ALA A 27 -6.53 1.32 -6.84
C ALA A 27 -5.41 1.34 -5.79
N TYR A 28 -4.16 1.55 -6.21
CA TYR A 28 -2.96 1.46 -5.36
C TYR A 28 -2.17 2.78 -5.27
N ALA A 29 -2.49 3.78 -6.10
CA ALA A 29 -1.87 5.10 -6.10
C ALA A 29 -2.67 6.12 -5.28
N GLU A 30 -1.99 6.89 -4.45
CA GLU A 30 -2.57 8.04 -3.71
C GLU A 30 -2.55 9.34 -4.55
N GLU A 31 -1.87 9.36 -5.70
CA GLU A 31 -1.88 10.49 -6.64
C GLU A 31 -3.09 10.46 -7.60
N PRO A 32 -3.55 11.62 -8.12
CA PRO A 32 -4.70 11.67 -9.02
C PRO A 32 -4.48 10.84 -10.30
N ALA A 33 -5.47 9.99 -10.60
CA ALA A 33 -5.50 9.00 -11.68
C ALA A 33 -5.27 9.52 -13.12
N SER A 34 -5.06 10.82 -13.33
CA SER A 34 -4.98 11.43 -14.66
C SER A 34 -3.70 11.09 -15.44
N GLY A 35 -2.61 10.69 -14.79
CA GLY A 35 -1.37 10.26 -15.47
C GLY A 35 -1.47 8.86 -16.08
N TYR A 36 -1.86 7.88 -15.27
CA TYR A 36 -1.87 6.45 -15.63
C TYR A 36 -2.90 6.05 -16.69
N LEU A 37 -3.99 6.81 -16.83
CA LEU A 37 -5.01 6.58 -17.87
C LEU A 37 -4.60 7.13 -19.24
N ALA A 38 -3.65 8.05 -19.30
CA ALA A 38 -3.18 8.65 -20.55
C ALA A 38 -2.09 7.82 -21.25
N ASN A 39 -1.39 6.95 -20.50
CA ASN A 39 -0.20 6.25 -21.02
C ASN A 39 -0.09 4.80 -20.51
N PRO A 40 -0.63 3.80 -21.24
CA PRO A 40 -0.66 2.39 -20.81
C PRO A 40 0.73 1.77 -20.54
N ALA A 41 1.80 2.34 -21.10
CA ALA A 41 3.16 1.89 -20.89
C ALA A 41 3.66 2.15 -19.45
N GLU A 42 3.17 3.20 -18.78
CA GLU A 42 3.55 3.53 -17.40
C GLU A 42 2.92 2.54 -16.40
N GLY A 43 1.69 2.06 -16.66
CA GLY A 43 1.06 0.99 -15.88
C GLY A 43 1.80 -0.36 -15.98
N TRP A 44 2.43 -0.64 -17.12
CA TRP A 44 3.31 -1.81 -17.28
C TRP A 44 4.68 -1.62 -16.63
N GLY A 45 5.20 -0.39 -16.60
CA GLY A 45 6.41 -0.02 -15.86
C GLY A 45 6.25 -0.27 -14.36
N PHE A 46 5.18 0.25 -13.78
CA PHE A 46 4.81 0.01 -12.38
C PHE A 46 4.65 -1.48 -12.06
N LEU A 47 3.95 -2.26 -12.89
CA LEU A 47 3.83 -3.71 -12.69
C LEU A 47 5.17 -4.43 -12.84
N TRP A 48 6.02 -4.01 -13.78
CA TRP A 48 7.34 -4.61 -13.96
C TRP A 48 8.28 -4.29 -12.80
N GLU A 49 8.24 -3.07 -12.27
CA GLU A 49 8.97 -2.65 -11.08
C GLU A 49 8.45 -3.38 -9.83
N ALA A 50 7.14 -3.50 -9.65
CA ALA A 50 6.53 -4.30 -8.59
C ALA A 50 6.93 -5.78 -8.68
N VAL A 51 6.90 -6.39 -9.88
CA VAL A 51 7.29 -7.80 -10.11
C VAL A 51 8.79 -8.03 -9.97
N THR A 52 9.62 -7.05 -10.38
CA THR A 52 11.07 -7.13 -10.24
C THR A 52 11.48 -6.92 -8.79
N ALA A 53 10.80 -6.01 -8.08
CA ALA A 53 10.94 -5.82 -6.64
C ALA A 53 10.47 -7.04 -5.84
N SER A 54 9.50 -7.81 -6.36
CA SER A 54 8.94 -9.02 -5.75
C SER A 54 9.73 -10.31 -6.01
N ARG A 55 11.02 -10.24 -6.34
CA ARG A 55 11.89 -11.43 -6.27
C ARG A 55 12.33 -11.63 -4.81
N ASN A 56 11.66 -12.57 -4.12
CA ASN A 56 11.84 -12.95 -2.71
C ASN A 56 11.38 -11.93 -1.63
N PRO A 57 10.14 -11.43 -1.66
CA PRO A 57 9.62 -10.59 -0.59
C PRO A 57 9.37 -11.41 0.68
N ARG A 58 9.79 -10.89 1.84
CA ARG A 58 9.46 -11.49 3.14
C ARG A 58 7.96 -11.39 3.46
N LEU A 59 7.30 -10.32 3.01
CA LEU A 59 5.87 -10.08 3.18
C LEU A 59 5.15 -10.09 1.82
N GLY A 60 5.33 -11.14 1.03
CA GLY A 60 4.75 -11.23 -0.32
C GLY A 60 3.22 -11.33 -0.39
N THR A 61 2.54 -11.52 0.73
CA THR A 61 1.09 -11.74 0.82
C THR A 61 0.48 -10.89 1.95
N SER A 62 -0.78 -10.50 1.80
CA SER A 62 -1.53 -9.78 2.84
C SER A 62 -1.59 -10.56 4.16
N ASP A 63 -1.73 -11.89 4.13
CA ASP A 63 -1.80 -12.70 5.34
C ASP A 63 -0.48 -12.68 6.12
N ALA A 64 0.65 -12.80 5.44
CA ALA A 64 1.97 -12.68 6.06
C ALA A 64 2.21 -11.28 6.63
N ALA A 65 1.82 -10.24 5.88
CA ALA A 65 1.91 -8.85 6.35
C ALA A 65 1.02 -8.61 7.57
N MET A 66 -0.20 -9.14 7.58
CA MET A 66 -1.12 -9.02 8.71
C MET A 66 -0.64 -9.79 9.93
N GLN A 67 -0.09 -11.00 9.75
CA GLN A 67 0.52 -11.76 10.85
C GLN A 67 1.69 -10.99 11.46
N HIS A 68 2.51 -10.32 10.64
CA HIS A 68 3.60 -9.49 11.12
C HIS A 68 3.09 -8.24 11.84
N ALA A 69 2.13 -7.53 11.24
CA ALA A 69 1.50 -6.36 11.84
C ALA A 69 0.83 -6.68 13.18
N ALA A 70 0.14 -7.81 13.29
CA ALA A 70 -0.49 -8.27 14.54
C ALA A 70 0.54 -8.58 15.64
N GLN A 71 1.80 -8.90 15.30
CA GLN A 71 2.87 -9.07 16.27
C GLN A 71 3.44 -7.71 16.73
N VAL A 72 3.65 -6.79 15.79
CA VAL A 72 4.23 -5.45 16.07
C VAL A 72 3.24 -4.55 16.83
N TRP A 73 1.96 -4.63 16.49
CA TRP A 73 0.86 -3.85 17.05
C TRP A 73 -0.20 -4.77 17.69
N ALA A 74 0.24 -5.63 18.61
CA ALA A 74 -0.59 -6.62 19.29
C ALA A 74 -1.50 -6.04 20.40
N GLY A 75 -1.27 -4.79 20.83
CA GLY A 75 -1.89 -4.24 22.04
C GLY A 75 -1.70 -2.74 22.18
N ALA A 76 -2.22 -2.17 23.27
CA ALA A 76 -2.18 -0.73 23.51
C ALA A 76 -0.75 -0.13 23.35
N PRO A 77 -0.62 1.09 22.81
CA PRO A 77 -1.71 2.00 22.49
C PRO A 77 -2.33 1.82 21.10
N ALA A 78 -1.77 0.98 20.22
CA ALA A 78 -2.20 0.83 18.83
C ALA A 78 -2.32 -0.65 18.45
N VAL A 79 -3.50 -1.06 17.98
CA VAL A 79 -3.81 -2.46 17.63
C VAL A 79 -4.07 -2.56 16.14
N ALA A 80 -3.34 -3.43 15.44
CA ALA A 80 -3.52 -3.68 14.00
C ALA A 80 -4.88 -4.32 13.71
N GLY A 81 -5.53 -3.86 12.64
CA GLY A 81 -6.82 -4.37 12.16
C GLY A 81 -6.77 -4.85 10.71
N ASP A 82 -6.04 -4.16 9.85
CA ASP A 82 -5.95 -4.46 8.42
C ASP A 82 -4.60 -4.06 7.82
N VAL A 83 -4.25 -4.64 6.67
CA VAL A 83 -3.07 -4.27 5.88
C VAL A 83 -3.42 -4.12 4.41
N SER A 84 -2.93 -3.05 3.79
CA SER A 84 -3.09 -2.79 2.36
C SER A 84 -1.75 -2.49 1.72
N LEU A 85 -1.46 -3.09 0.56
CA LEU A 85 -0.24 -2.80 -0.18
C LEU A 85 -0.43 -1.49 -0.93
N LYS A 86 0.51 -0.54 -0.79
CA LYS A 86 0.48 0.75 -1.49
C LYS A 86 1.87 1.16 -1.95
N ALA A 87 1.92 1.95 -3.02
CA ALA A 87 3.10 2.73 -3.37
C ALA A 87 3.06 4.04 -2.58
N ILE A 88 4.00 4.21 -1.66
CA ILE A 88 4.13 5.35 -0.77
C ILE A 88 5.31 6.20 -1.28
N PRO A 89 5.13 7.52 -1.47
CA PRO A 89 6.21 8.39 -1.89
C PRO A 89 7.28 8.53 -0.80
N ASP A 90 8.50 8.95 -1.19
CA ASP A 90 9.66 9.15 -0.30
C ASP A 90 9.36 10.05 0.91
N GLU A 91 8.41 10.98 0.77
CA GLU A 91 7.89 11.80 1.85
C GLU A 91 6.36 11.74 1.84
N TRP A 92 5.80 11.05 2.82
CA TRP A 92 4.35 10.87 2.94
C TRP A 92 3.83 11.39 4.28
N THR A 93 2.97 12.41 4.23
CA THR A 93 2.22 12.86 5.41
C THR A 93 1.17 11.82 5.75
N VAL A 94 1.31 11.19 6.92
CA VAL A 94 0.41 10.11 7.32
C VAL A 94 -0.97 10.68 7.64
N PRO A 95 -2.05 10.20 6.99
CA PRO A 95 -3.38 10.73 7.22
C PRO A 95 -3.89 10.36 8.61
N VAL A 96 -4.40 11.35 9.32
CA VAL A 96 -5.11 11.17 10.59
C VAL A 96 -6.58 11.54 10.38
N PRO A 97 -7.52 10.59 10.53
CA PRO A 97 -8.93 10.88 10.34
C PRO A 97 -9.47 11.80 11.45
N PRO A 98 -10.61 12.46 11.24
CA PRO A 98 -11.29 13.20 12.30
C PRO A 98 -11.54 12.33 13.54
N GLY A 99 -11.11 12.80 14.71
CA GLY A 99 -11.19 12.03 15.96
C GLY A 99 -10.12 10.95 16.14
N GLY A 100 -9.18 10.85 15.20
CA GLY A 100 -7.99 10.00 15.32
C GLY A 100 -6.92 10.61 16.23
N VAL A 101 -5.92 9.80 16.56
CA VAL A 101 -4.79 10.20 17.40
C VAL A 101 -3.59 10.52 16.51
N ALA A 102 -3.05 11.73 16.65
CA ALA A 102 -1.87 12.13 15.89
C ALA A 102 -0.59 11.45 16.46
N PRO A 103 0.36 11.08 15.58
CA PRO A 103 1.71 10.71 16.01
C PRO A 103 2.41 11.90 16.68
N ALA A 104 3.53 11.66 17.34
CA ALA A 104 4.45 12.75 17.71
C ALA A 104 4.85 13.56 16.46
N ALA A 105 5.09 14.86 16.60
CA ALA A 105 5.39 15.76 15.46
C ALA A 105 6.60 15.30 14.64
N GLU A 106 7.58 14.67 15.27
CA GLU A 106 8.76 14.07 14.61
C GLU A 106 8.41 12.87 13.70
N ARG A 107 7.17 12.36 13.77
CA ARG A 107 6.66 11.20 13.04
C ARG A 107 5.38 11.51 12.27
N SER A 108 5.04 12.77 12.06
CA SER A 108 3.90 13.14 11.20
C SER A 108 4.14 12.76 9.73
N GLU A 109 5.40 12.59 9.36
CA GLU A 109 5.85 12.15 8.04
C GLU A 109 6.44 10.75 8.13
N ALA A 110 6.14 9.92 7.12
CA ALA A 110 6.80 8.66 6.86
C ALA A 110 7.76 8.83 5.68
N ARG A 111 8.93 8.19 5.78
CA ARG A 111 9.97 8.21 4.74
C ARG A 111 10.47 6.79 4.48
N PRO A 112 9.71 5.99 3.72
CA PRO A 112 10.09 4.61 3.47
C PRO A 112 11.31 4.54 2.53
N GLU A 113 12.17 3.54 2.71
CA GLU A 113 13.34 3.34 1.84
C GLU A 113 13.01 2.81 0.44
N ASP A 114 11.92 2.05 0.31
CA ASP A 114 11.39 1.52 -0.94
C ASP A 114 9.96 2.04 -1.12
N GLU A 115 9.51 2.26 -2.37
CA GLU A 115 8.16 2.81 -2.62
C GLU A 115 7.04 1.84 -2.20
N LEU A 116 7.27 0.52 -2.29
CA LEU A 116 6.22 -0.47 -2.07
C LEU A 116 6.16 -0.88 -0.60
N ASN A 117 5.06 -0.50 0.08
CA ASN A 117 4.89 -0.73 1.52
C ASN A 117 3.51 -1.30 1.85
N TRP A 118 3.45 -2.14 2.87
CA TRP A 118 2.20 -2.48 3.53
C TRP A 118 1.82 -1.36 4.50
N VAL A 119 0.74 -0.65 4.18
CA VAL A 119 0.09 0.29 5.09
C VAL A 119 -0.73 -0.49 6.09
N VAL A 120 -0.40 -0.33 7.36
CA VAL A 120 -1.09 -0.98 8.47
C VAL A 120 -2.13 -0.02 9.03
N SER A 121 -3.39 -0.43 8.95
CA SER A 121 -4.52 0.27 9.55
C SER A 121 -4.91 -0.41 10.86
N GLY A 122 -5.34 0.39 11.83
CA GLY A 122 -5.74 -0.11 13.13
C GLY A 122 -6.34 0.95 14.01
N ARG A 123 -6.60 0.62 15.27
CA ARG A 123 -7.19 1.54 16.24
C ARG A 123 -6.16 1.95 17.27
N VAL A 124 -6.09 3.26 17.52
CA VAL A 124 -5.27 3.85 18.56
C VAL A 124 -6.16 4.21 19.75
N MET A 125 -5.87 3.67 20.93
CA MET A 125 -6.62 3.94 22.17
C MET A 125 -8.14 3.73 22.05
N GLY A 126 -8.58 2.80 21.19
CA GLY A 126 -10.01 2.54 20.92
C GLY A 126 -10.70 3.58 20.04
N GLY A 127 -9.95 4.51 19.44
CA GLY A 127 -10.43 5.50 18.49
C GLY A 127 -10.82 4.94 17.11
N PRO A 128 -11.04 5.82 16.11
CA PRO A 128 -11.35 5.38 14.76
C PRO A 128 -10.20 4.57 14.15
N GLU A 129 -10.52 3.85 13.08
CA GLU A 129 -9.50 3.20 12.26
C GLU A 129 -8.64 4.25 11.56
N GLN A 130 -7.32 4.11 11.68
CA GLN A 130 -6.33 5.02 11.11
C GLN A 130 -5.05 4.27 10.78
N VAL A 131 -4.15 4.91 10.04
CA VAL A 131 -2.82 4.36 9.78
C VAL A 131 -2.03 4.33 11.08
N ILE A 132 -1.48 3.17 11.42
CA ILE A 132 -0.67 2.95 12.63
C ILE A 132 0.77 2.49 12.32
N GLY A 133 1.04 2.09 11.07
CA GLY A 133 2.34 1.59 10.67
C GLY A 133 2.55 1.51 9.17
N LEU A 134 3.82 1.44 8.78
CA LEU A 134 4.28 1.00 7.46
C LEU A 134 5.25 -0.16 7.63
N LEU A 135 5.07 -1.19 6.81
CA LEU A 135 6.03 -2.29 6.68
C LEU A 135 6.60 -2.30 5.26
N ASP A 136 7.92 -2.32 5.13
CA ASP A 136 8.56 -2.51 3.84
C ASP A 136 8.17 -3.88 3.26
N TYR A 137 7.70 -3.87 2.02
CA TYR A 137 7.24 -5.06 1.31
C TYR A 137 8.36 -6.11 1.17
N ARG A 138 9.60 -5.66 0.91
CA ARG A 138 10.72 -6.56 0.60
C ARG A 138 11.33 -7.18 1.86
N SER A 139 11.72 -6.35 2.82
CA SER A 139 12.47 -6.74 4.02
C SER A 139 11.57 -7.07 5.22
N GLY A 140 10.31 -6.64 5.19
CA GLY A 140 9.38 -6.76 6.32
C GLY A 140 9.75 -5.89 7.52
N ARG A 141 10.64 -4.91 7.34
CA ARG A 141 10.99 -3.95 8.38
C ARG A 141 9.86 -2.96 8.62
N VAL A 142 9.80 -2.43 9.84
CA VAL A 142 8.91 -1.32 10.17
C VAL A 142 9.56 -0.03 9.68
N GLU A 143 9.04 0.54 8.60
CA GLU A 143 9.50 1.82 8.03
C GLU A 143 8.91 3.02 8.77
N TRP A 144 7.70 2.84 9.32
CA TRP A 144 7.05 3.86 10.13
C TRP A 144 6.17 3.22 11.21
N ASP A 145 6.13 3.84 12.38
CA ASP A 145 5.29 3.44 13.51
C ASP A 145 4.73 4.69 14.17
N ILE A 146 3.42 4.71 14.38
CA ILE A 146 2.68 5.78 15.04
C ILE A 146 3.18 6.07 16.46
N ARG A 147 3.85 5.11 17.11
CA ARG A 147 4.43 5.25 18.44
C ARG A 147 5.81 5.93 18.36
N PRO A 148 6.17 6.86 19.26
CA PRO A 148 5.36 7.35 20.37
C PRO A 148 4.25 8.31 19.90
N LEU A 149 3.13 8.29 20.61
CA LEU A 149 2.04 9.22 20.40
C LEU A 149 2.42 10.62 20.87
N ALA A 150 1.76 11.66 20.34
CA ALA A 150 1.95 13.03 20.81
C ALA A 150 1.68 13.13 22.33
N GLY A 151 2.65 13.68 23.08
CA GLY A 151 2.54 13.89 24.52
C GLY A 151 2.88 12.67 25.40
N ALA A 152 3.29 11.53 24.84
CA ALA A 152 3.84 10.42 25.63
C ALA A 152 5.25 10.77 26.14
N PRO A 153 5.61 10.43 27.40
CA PRO A 153 7.00 10.56 27.86
C PRO A 153 7.92 9.68 27.01
N ARG A 154 9.08 10.24 26.62
CA ARG A 154 10.12 9.52 25.86
C ARG A 154 10.78 8.44 26.70
#